data_AF-A0A6J7E3E7-F1
#
_entry.id   AF-A0A6J7E3E7-F1
#
_cell.length_a   1.000
_cell.length_b   1.000
_cell.length_c   1.000
_cell.angle_alpha   90.00
_cell.angle_beta   90.00
_cell.angle_gamma   90.00
#
_symmetry.space_group_name_H-M   'P 1'
#
loop_
_entity.id
_entity.type
_entity.pdbx_description
1 polymer ?
#
loop_
_entity_poly.entity_id
_entity_poly.type
_entity_poly.pdbx_seq_one_letter_code
_entity_poly.pdbx_strand_id
1 'polypeptide(L)'
;MAQINEAWRVLSDPGRRAVYDAGRDGSAASASTQRPAPGPATMPVASVQYEQPARFPWRFMLVLAALGIGFVLVNAAFTKPGQPAKPDNLLEAGSCVSIADNGDAIEVECLAPNDGVVETLITFDSVCGQGTESHRDRQGMGQVCVRLANSG
;
A
#
# COMPACT_ATOMS: atom_id res chain seq x y z
N MET A 1 -49.48 16.19 -20.56
CA MET A 1 -48.34 15.53 -21.25
C MET A 1 -47.77 16.36 -22.41
N ALA A 2 -48.59 16.95 -23.30
CA ALA A 2 -48.07 17.72 -24.46
C ALA A 2 -47.13 18.89 -24.12
N GLN A 3 -47.38 19.64 -23.04
CA GLN A 3 -46.52 20.76 -22.64
C GLN A 3 -45.12 20.33 -22.19
N ILE A 4 -44.98 19.16 -21.57
CA ILE A 4 -43.69 18.61 -21.15
C ILE A 4 -42.87 18.21 -22.38
N ASN A 5 -43.53 17.59 -23.36
CA ASN A 5 -42.88 17.21 -24.62
C ASN A 5 -42.38 18.43 -25.39
N GLU A 6 -43.16 19.52 -25.42
CA GLU A 6 -42.72 20.77 -26.04
C GLU A 6 -41.56 21.42 -25.29
N ALA A 7 -41.59 21.44 -23.95
CA ALA A 7 -40.49 21.95 -23.16
C ALA A 7 -39.18 21.18 -23.43
N TRP A 8 -39.25 19.84 -23.49
CA TRP A 8 -38.08 19.02 -23.79
C TRP A 8 -37.57 19.29 -25.20
N ARG A 9 -38.45 19.38 -26.19
CA ARG A 9 -38.11 19.65 -27.60
C ARG A 9 -37.34 20.97 -27.77
N VAL A 10 -37.65 21.99 -26.95
CA VAL A 10 -36.97 23.30 -26.99
C VAL A 10 -35.66 23.27 -26.21
N LEU A 11 -35.63 22.63 -25.03
CA LEU A 11 -34.47 22.64 -24.15
C LEU A 11 -33.38 21.63 -24.54
N SER A 12 -33.72 20.57 -25.28
CA SER A 12 -32.77 19.53 -25.70
C SER A 12 -31.84 19.98 -26.83
N ASP A 13 -32.24 20.98 -27.62
CA ASP A 13 -31.46 21.51 -28.74
C ASP A 13 -30.86 22.89 -28.40
N PRO A 14 -29.52 23.06 -28.47
CA PRO A 14 -28.87 24.32 -28.09
C PRO A 14 -29.31 25.54 -28.91
N GLY A 15 -29.56 25.37 -30.21
CA GLY A 15 -29.96 26.46 -31.09
C GLY A 15 -31.38 26.94 -30.79
N ARG A 16 -32.31 26.01 -30.59
CA ARG A 16 -33.71 26.33 -30.24
C ARG A 16 -33.84 26.95 -28.86
N ARG A 17 -33.01 26.50 -27.91
CA ARG A 17 -32.93 27.10 -26.58
C ARG A 17 -32.47 28.56 -26.66
N ALA A 18 -31.41 28.85 -27.42
CA ALA A 18 -30.90 30.21 -27.57
C ALA A 18 -31.95 31.18 -28.14
N VAL A 19 -32.73 30.75 -29.13
CA VAL A 19 -33.82 31.57 -29.70
C VAL A 19 -34.96 31.78 -28.69
N TYR A 20 -35.34 30.74 -27.95
CA TYR A 20 -36.36 30.85 -26.90
C TYR A 20 -35.95 31.84 -25.80
N ASP A 21 -34.70 31.76 -25.34
CA ASP A 21 -34.17 32.63 -24.30
C ASP A 21 -34.10 34.09 -24.79
N ALA A 22 -33.61 34.34 -26.02
CA ALA A 22 -33.59 35.68 -26.62
C ALA A 22 -34.98 36.33 -26.75
N GLY A 23 -36.03 35.52 -27.00
CA GLY A 23 -37.42 36.00 -27.06
C GLY A 23 -37.96 36.44 -25.69
N ARG A 24 -37.43 35.91 -24.58
CA ARG A 24 -37.82 36.33 -23.22
C ARG A 24 -37.18 37.65 -22.81
N ASP A 25 -35.96 37.91 -23.25
CA ASP A 25 -35.26 39.17 -22.98
C ASP A 25 -35.99 40.39 -23.56
N GLY A 26 -36.62 40.24 -24.74
CA GLY A 26 -37.49 41.27 -25.32
C GLY A 26 -38.84 41.47 -24.61
N SER A 27 -39.38 40.43 -23.95
CA SER A 27 -40.63 40.53 -23.18
C SER A 27 -40.41 41.17 -21.79
N ALA A 28 -39.21 41.02 -21.21
CA ALA A 28 -38.85 41.69 -19.96
C ALA A 28 -38.81 43.23 -20.10
N ALA A 29 -38.46 43.75 -21.29
CA ALA A 29 -38.44 45.18 -21.56
C ALA A 29 -39.84 45.82 -21.58
N SER A 30 -40.88 45.08 -21.97
CA SER A 30 -42.26 45.59 -22.05
C SER A 30 -43.06 45.49 -20.73
N ALA A 31 -42.52 44.85 -19.69
CA ALA A 31 -43.16 44.73 -18.38
C ALA A 31 -42.81 45.88 -17.40
N SER A 32 -42.23 46.99 -17.89
CA SER A 32 -41.63 48.04 -17.06
C SER A 32 -42.55 49.23 -16.72
N THR A 33 -43.87 49.12 -16.85
CA THR A 33 -44.79 50.15 -16.33
C THR A 33 -45.96 49.54 -15.55
N GLN A 34 -45.65 48.91 -14.42
CA GLN A 34 -46.62 48.72 -13.34
C GLN A 34 -45.93 48.87 -11.99
N ARG A 35 -46.30 49.93 -11.27
CA ARG A 35 -45.80 50.28 -9.94
C ARG A 35 -46.06 49.13 -8.96
N PRO A 36 -45.07 48.60 -8.21
CA PRO A 36 -45.32 47.49 -7.30
C PRO A 36 -46.04 47.97 -6.03
N ALA A 37 -47.12 47.29 -5.66
CA ALA A 37 -47.62 47.27 -4.28
C ALA A 37 -46.63 46.48 -3.40
N PRO A 38 -46.51 46.75 -2.09
CA PRO A 38 -45.57 46.05 -1.23
C PRO A 38 -45.97 44.58 -1.09
N GLY A 39 -45.27 43.70 -1.82
CA GLY A 39 -45.36 42.25 -1.71
C GLY A 39 -44.32 41.69 -0.73
N PRO A 40 -44.50 40.44 -0.25
CA PRO A 40 -43.62 39.83 0.74
C PRO A 40 -42.18 39.72 0.22
N ALA A 41 -41.22 39.92 1.13
CA ALA A 41 -39.80 40.00 0.84
C ALA A 41 -39.31 38.83 -0.04
N THR A 42 -38.87 39.16 -1.25
CA THR A 42 -38.19 38.23 -2.16
C THR A 42 -36.86 37.84 -1.52
N MET A 43 -36.74 36.61 -1.03
CA MET A 43 -35.43 36.06 -0.65
C MET A 43 -34.55 35.97 -1.90
N PRO A 44 -33.27 36.36 -1.84
CA PRO A 44 -32.36 36.19 -2.96
C PRO A 44 -32.19 34.69 -3.22
N VAL A 45 -32.54 34.27 -4.44
CA VAL A 45 -32.27 32.90 -4.92
C VAL A 45 -30.75 32.75 -4.98
N ALA A 46 -30.20 31.89 -4.13
CA ALA A 46 -28.77 31.59 -4.12
C ALA A 46 -28.36 31.10 -5.52
N SER A 47 -27.40 31.81 -6.14
CA SER A 47 -26.82 31.36 -7.40
C SER A 47 -26.03 30.08 -7.14
N VAL A 48 -26.35 29.01 -7.87
CA VAL A 48 -25.57 27.77 -7.86
C VAL A 48 -24.20 28.10 -8.45
N GLN A 49 -23.20 28.25 -7.59
CA GLN A 49 -21.81 28.38 -8.01
C GLN A 49 -21.39 27.02 -8.58
N TYR A 50 -21.14 26.95 -9.88
CA TYR A 50 -20.52 25.77 -10.48
C TYR A 50 -19.10 25.66 -9.92
N GLU A 51 -18.87 24.72 -9.01
CA GLU A 51 -17.53 24.40 -8.52
C GLU A 51 -16.66 24.06 -9.73
N GLN A 52 -15.58 24.84 -9.92
CA GLN A 52 -14.60 24.58 -10.95
C GLN A 52 -14.07 23.15 -10.78
N PRO A 53 -13.88 22.37 -11.87
CA PRO A 53 -13.32 21.03 -11.78
C PRO A 53 -12.04 21.05 -10.95
N ALA A 54 -11.96 20.16 -9.94
CA ALA A 54 -10.83 20.09 -9.03
C ALA A 54 -9.53 19.92 -9.82
N ARG A 55 -8.67 20.95 -9.78
CA ARG A 55 -7.36 20.93 -10.45
C ARG A 55 -6.38 20.14 -9.59
N PHE A 56 -6.46 18.82 -9.66
CA PHE A 56 -5.57 17.93 -8.93
C PHE A 56 -4.12 18.08 -9.42
N PRO A 57 -3.14 18.38 -8.55
CA PRO A 57 -1.75 18.63 -8.93
C PRO A 57 -1.00 17.32 -9.21
N TRP A 58 -1.45 16.54 -10.20
CA TRP A 58 -0.93 15.21 -10.51
C TRP A 58 0.59 15.16 -10.73
N ARG A 59 1.16 16.21 -11.34
CA ARG A 59 2.61 16.32 -11.54
C ARG A 59 3.38 16.37 -10.22
N PHE A 60 2.87 17.10 -9.23
CA PHE A 60 3.47 17.18 -7.91
C PHE A 60 3.42 15.82 -7.20
N MET A 61 2.29 15.11 -7.31
CA MET A 61 2.16 13.74 -6.81
C MET A 61 3.16 12.77 -7.46
N LEU A 62 3.38 12.85 -8.77
CA LEU A 62 4.39 12.02 -9.45
C LEU A 62 5.81 12.32 -8.96
N VAL A 63 6.13 13.59 -8.73
CA VAL A 63 7.44 13.98 -8.18
C VAL A 63 7.63 13.40 -6.79
N LEU A 64 6.64 13.52 -5.90
CA LEU A 64 6.72 12.93 -4.56
C LEU A 64 6.83 11.40 -4.60
N ALA A 65 6.08 10.74 -5.48
CA ALA A 65 6.17 9.30 -5.67
C ALA A 65 7.58 8.88 -6.12
N ALA A 66 8.14 9.58 -7.12
CA ALA A 66 9.49 9.31 -7.61
C ALA A 66 10.56 9.54 -6.53
N LEU A 67 10.42 10.60 -5.73
CA LEU A 67 11.32 10.87 -4.61
C LEU A 67 11.26 9.77 -3.54
N GLY A 68 10.06 9.32 -3.17
CA GLY A 68 9.87 8.24 -2.21
C GLY A 68 10.47 6.92 -2.69
N ILE A 69 10.21 6.55 -3.95
CA ILE A 69 10.79 5.34 -4.57
C ILE A 69 12.32 5.45 -4.61
N GLY A 70 12.84 6.59 -5.08
CA GLY A 70 14.27 6.83 -5.14
C GLY A 70 14.94 6.71 -3.76
N PHE A 71 14.32 7.29 -2.73
CA PHE A 71 14.81 7.21 -1.36
C PHE A 71 14.90 5.76 -0.84
N VAL A 72 13.85 4.97 -1.03
CA VAL A 72 13.83 3.56 -0.60
C VAL A 72 14.88 2.74 -1.34
N LEU A 73 15.00 2.91 -2.67
CA LEU A 73 15.98 2.16 -3.47
C LEU A 73 17.42 2.53 -3.10
N VAL A 74 17.70 3.81 -2.89
CA VAL A 74 19.01 4.28 -2.40
C VAL A 74 19.28 3.66 -1.04
N ASN A 75 18.35 3.75 -0.09
CA ASN A 75 18.52 3.20 1.24
C ASN A 75 18.76 1.68 1.20
N ALA A 76 17.99 0.95 0.40
CA ALA A 76 18.17 -0.49 0.20
C ALA A 76 19.55 -0.84 -0.40
N ALA A 77 20.04 -0.05 -1.37
CA ALA A 77 21.34 -0.26 -1.99
C ALA A 77 22.51 -0.04 -1.00
N PHE A 78 22.35 0.86 -0.03
CA PHE A 78 23.37 1.17 0.99
C PHE A 78 23.21 0.37 2.29
N THR A 79 22.07 -0.29 2.49
CA THR A 79 21.84 -1.11 3.68
C THR A 79 22.56 -2.44 3.53
N LYS A 80 23.58 -2.65 4.38
CA LYS A 80 24.27 -3.94 4.45
C LYS A 80 23.33 -4.95 5.12
N PRO A 81 23.24 -6.21 4.64
CA PRO A 81 22.58 -7.26 5.41
C PRO A 81 23.20 -7.30 6.80
N GLY A 82 22.36 -7.50 7.82
CA GLY A 82 22.82 -7.60 9.20
C GLY A 82 23.95 -8.61 9.30
N GLN A 83 25.00 -8.29 10.07
CA GLN A 83 26.07 -9.25 10.32
C GLN A 83 25.45 -10.51 10.94
N PRO A 84 25.88 -11.72 10.52
CA PRO A 84 25.45 -12.94 11.18
C PRO A 84 25.78 -12.82 12.67
N ALA A 85 24.83 -13.25 13.51
CA ALA A 85 25.00 -13.20 14.95
C ALA A 85 26.30 -13.94 15.33
N LYS A 86 27.07 -13.33 16.23
CA LYS A 86 28.26 -13.99 16.79
C LYS A 86 27.78 -15.20 17.61
N PRO A 87 28.50 -16.34 17.58
CA PRO A 87 28.20 -17.48 18.42
C PRO A 87 28.13 -17.07 19.89
N ASP A 88 26.95 -17.23 20.48
CA ASP A 88 26.70 -17.02 21.91
C ASP A 88 26.63 -18.36 22.67
N ASN A 89 26.80 -19.46 21.94
CA ASN A 89 26.73 -20.85 22.36
C ASN A 89 25.30 -21.34 22.59
N LEU A 90 24.27 -20.55 22.29
CA LEU A 90 22.88 -20.97 22.32
C LEU A 90 22.46 -21.40 20.92
N LEU A 91 22.11 -22.68 20.77
CA LEU A 91 21.63 -23.17 19.49
C LEU A 91 20.20 -22.67 19.24
N GLU A 92 20.01 -21.92 18.17
CA GLU A 92 18.71 -21.48 17.68
C GLU A 92 18.47 -22.00 16.25
N ALA A 93 17.23 -21.94 15.78
CA ALA A 93 16.94 -22.22 14.39
C ALA A 93 17.66 -21.19 13.49
N GLY A 94 18.50 -21.68 12.58
CA GLY A 94 19.37 -20.87 11.73
C GLY A 94 20.82 -20.74 12.21
N SER A 95 21.16 -21.21 13.43
CA SER A 95 22.55 -21.26 13.89
C SER A 95 23.37 -22.24 13.04
N CYS A 96 24.57 -21.84 12.64
CA CYS A 96 25.51 -22.75 12.00
C CYS A 96 26.27 -23.54 13.03
N VAL A 97 26.54 -24.81 12.73
CA VAL A 97 27.14 -25.73 13.69
C VAL A 97 28.27 -26.53 13.08
N SER A 98 29.24 -26.89 13.92
CA SER A 98 30.15 -27.99 13.67
C SER A 98 29.78 -29.16 14.58
N ILE A 99 29.87 -30.38 14.05
CA ILE A 99 29.63 -31.60 14.80
C ILE A 99 30.96 -32.06 15.40
N ALA A 100 31.05 -32.04 16.73
CA ALA A 100 32.23 -32.52 17.43
C ALA A 100 32.37 -34.04 17.32
N ASP A 101 33.57 -34.57 17.60
CA ASP A 101 33.86 -36.01 17.53
C ASP A 101 32.94 -36.86 18.43
N ASN A 102 32.36 -36.27 19.48
CA ASN A 102 31.41 -36.92 20.38
C ASN A 102 29.95 -36.88 19.86
N GLY A 103 29.70 -36.27 18.69
CA GLY A 103 28.40 -36.11 18.06
C GLY A 103 27.59 -34.90 18.53
N ASP A 104 28.12 -34.07 19.44
CA ASP A 104 27.44 -32.84 19.88
C ASP A 104 27.53 -31.75 18.80
N ALA A 105 26.45 -31.00 18.63
CA ALA A 105 26.42 -29.79 17.80
C ALA A 105 26.99 -28.60 18.60
N ILE A 106 27.95 -27.89 18.00
CA ILE A 106 28.58 -26.70 18.57
C ILE A 106 28.32 -25.53 17.65
N GLU A 107 27.79 -24.43 18.19
CA GLU A 107 27.59 -23.21 17.41
C GLU A 107 28.93 -22.62 16.94
N VAL A 108 28.99 -22.31 15.65
CA VAL A 108 30.14 -21.67 15.00
C VAL A 108 29.67 -20.52 14.11
N GLU A 109 30.60 -19.66 13.70
CA GLU A 109 30.29 -18.58 12.77
C GLU A 109 29.87 -19.15 11.41
N CYS A 110 28.70 -18.74 10.91
CA CYS A 110 28.21 -19.18 9.59
C CYS A 110 29.12 -18.79 8.41
N LEU A 111 30.01 -17.79 8.60
CA LEU A 111 30.99 -17.39 7.59
C LEU A 111 32.25 -18.26 7.60
N ALA A 112 32.45 -19.05 8.65
CA ALA A 112 33.52 -20.05 8.75
C ALA A 112 33.04 -21.41 8.22
N PRO A 113 33.96 -22.35 7.91
CA PRO A 113 33.60 -23.73 7.63
C PRO A 113 32.73 -24.31 8.76
N ASN A 114 31.62 -24.92 8.38
CA ASN A 114 30.64 -25.53 9.28
C ASN A 114 30.09 -26.81 8.63
N ASP A 115 29.55 -27.69 9.46
CA ASP A 115 29.02 -28.98 9.03
C ASP A 115 27.55 -28.90 8.65
N GLY A 116 26.85 -27.85 9.08
CA GLY A 116 25.45 -27.60 8.72
C GLY A 116 24.80 -26.45 9.46
N VAL A 117 23.48 -26.37 9.30
CA VAL A 117 22.63 -25.34 9.91
C VAL A 117 21.49 -26.01 10.68
N VAL A 118 21.21 -25.50 11.89
CA VAL A 118 20.10 -25.96 12.72
C VAL A 118 18.78 -25.55 12.07
N GLU A 119 17.92 -26.51 11.79
CA GLU A 119 16.56 -26.27 11.28
C GLU A 119 15.56 -26.09 12.42
N THR A 120 15.65 -26.95 13.44
CA THR A 120 14.74 -26.91 14.59
C THR A 120 15.36 -27.60 15.80
N LEU A 121 14.88 -27.22 16.99
CA LEU A 121 15.20 -27.87 18.25
C LEU A 121 14.05 -28.79 18.64
N ILE A 122 14.41 -29.99 19.08
CA ILE A 122 13.46 -31.03 19.47
C ILE A 122 13.83 -31.62 20.84
N THR A 123 12.86 -32.27 21.47
CA THR A 123 13.10 -33.02 22.71
C THR A 123 13.82 -34.35 22.40
N PHE A 124 14.43 -34.96 23.41
CA PHE A 124 15.21 -36.20 23.26
C PHE A 124 14.44 -37.40 22.68
N ASP A 125 13.11 -37.42 22.84
CA ASP A 125 12.25 -38.51 22.35
C ASP A 125 11.66 -38.26 20.95
N SER A 126 11.96 -37.09 20.37
CA SER A 126 11.44 -36.68 19.06
C SER A 126 12.39 -37.11 17.94
N VAL A 127 11.88 -37.18 16.71
CA VAL A 127 12.67 -37.53 15.52
C VAL A 127 12.73 -36.34 14.58
N CYS A 128 13.89 -36.15 13.96
CA CYS A 128 14.10 -35.09 12.98
C CYS A 128 13.30 -35.32 11.69
N GLY A 129 12.97 -34.20 11.03
CA GLY A 129 12.29 -34.22 9.72
C GLY A 129 13.19 -34.82 8.63
N GLN A 130 12.57 -35.13 7.49
CA GLN A 130 13.30 -35.65 6.33
C GLN A 130 14.42 -34.68 5.90
N GLY A 131 15.63 -35.20 5.68
CA GLY A 131 16.78 -34.41 5.25
C GLY A 131 17.53 -33.66 6.37
N THR A 132 17.27 -34.00 7.63
CA THR A 132 18.01 -33.49 8.79
C THR A 132 18.48 -34.62 9.69
N GLU A 133 19.63 -34.43 10.32
CA GLU A 133 20.24 -35.36 11.27
C GLU A 133 20.09 -34.83 12.70
N SER A 134 19.79 -35.73 13.64
CA SER A 134 19.67 -35.36 15.05
C SER A 134 21.03 -35.34 15.73
N HIS A 135 21.38 -34.21 16.33
CA HIS A 135 22.58 -34.04 17.14
C HIS A 135 22.23 -33.53 18.52
N ARG A 136 23.04 -33.88 19.52
CA ARG A 136 22.84 -33.41 20.89
C ARG A 136 23.39 -31.99 21.03
N ASP A 137 22.67 -31.13 21.74
CA ASP A 137 23.23 -29.85 22.16
C ASP A 137 24.34 -30.10 23.20
N ARG A 138 25.53 -29.52 22.99
CA ARG A 138 26.65 -29.56 23.94
C ARG A 138 26.25 -29.17 25.37
N GLN A 139 25.29 -28.25 25.53
CA GLN A 139 24.79 -27.82 26.84
C GLN A 139 23.86 -28.86 27.49
N GLY A 140 23.43 -29.88 26.76
CA GLY A 140 22.51 -30.92 27.23
C GLY A 140 21.06 -30.46 27.34
N MET A 141 20.67 -29.36 26.65
CA MET A 141 19.31 -28.83 26.70
C MET A 141 18.32 -29.60 25.81
N GLY A 142 18.82 -30.41 24.87
CA GLY A 142 17.96 -31.18 23.96
C GLY A 142 18.72 -31.77 22.79
N GLN A 143 17.96 -32.05 21.73
CA GLN A 143 18.47 -32.42 20.42
C GLN A 143 18.16 -31.32 19.40
N VAL A 144 19.02 -31.19 18.41
CA VAL A 144 18.87 -30.25 17.30
C VAL A 144 18.86 -31.03 16.00
N CYS A 145 17.96 -30.65 15.10
CA CYS A 145 17.90 -31.19 13.76
C CYS A 145 18.76 -30.33 12.85
N VAL A 146 19.88 -30.88 12.41
CA VAL A 146 20.86 -30.18 11.58
C VAL A 146 20.65 -30.60 10.14
N ARG A 147 20.50 -29.61 9.26
CA ARG A 147 20.63 -29.84 7.83
C ARG A 147 22.10 -29.74 7.49
N LEU A 148 22.72 -30.87 7.18
CA LEU A 148 24.13 -30.92 6.82
C LEU A 148 24.39 -30.09 5.56
N ALA A 149 25.47 -29.32 5.58
CA ALA A 149 26.00 -28.71 4.38
C ALA A 149 26.49 -29.87 3.49
N ASN A 150 25.91 -30.04 2.30
CA ASN A 150 26.39 -31.04 1.34
C ASN A 150 27.90 -30.85 1.16
N SER A 151 28.69 -31.77 1.71
CA SER A 151 30.14 -31.81 1.60
C SER A 151 30.42 -32.26 0.16
N GLY A 152 30.52 -31.28 -0.74
CA GLY A 152 31.00 -31.47 -2.10
C GLY A 152 32.50 -31.72 -2.13
#